data_AF-A0A7W7Y8N9-F1
#
_entry.id   AF-A0A7W7Y8N9-F1
#
_cell.length_a   1.000
_cell.length_b   1.000
_cell.length_c   1.000
_cell.angle_alpha   90.00
_cell.angle_beta   90.00
_cell.angle_gamma   90.00
#
_symmetry.space_group_name_H-M   'P 1'
#
loop_
_entity.id
_entity.type
_entity.pdbx_description
1 polymer ?
#
loop_
_entity_poly.entity_id
_entity_poly.type
_entity_poly.pdbx_seq_one_letter_code
_entity_poly.pdbx_strand_id
1 'polypeptide(L)'
;MSKRKPHEEQELPFVALMDTMTNVVGVLIIVLVMVGLSVADAVKKVLSDLPPVTKEEFQQIQQDVQKLPEKIDPEKLEEDQKQAEAKLKKVVEELKTVDTADTQAKVKFMDLDAFQKQLDQRRKERTASKAETDKMMAEVERLKALLDKTPVYVPQPPKYVRLPNPRAYPEKPDETRILVARQGILSFHQGKFLQPILDGMEKVKSQLEYQKVEYAPFAKLLEGILGNAGAAQKAWPDIAPLVDHVQMEYLALAYKALAEGGVQPTKQLLGAIADLAVVTRKPMAAVADAIATATKGDVTKWVKMEPSADPAKPVIKASAANGKISFSWGALTQEVKATPKDVLKYFHDLAKVPSIENVSKARTIYDATRIMAMLKRAATSPLLSGSYAFEPKVLPTLPYVQLALTPKGGGGESVEAMKQPNSAYIRLLRDIKADPNGVAIFQVMKDAFDTYLEARKIADDVGVAATWDFLAKLDLTVNITGYEIQRTAPTPPPPAPNGTAPAVIIAPPKRSLD
;
A
#
# COMPACT_ATOMS: atom_id res chain seq x y z
N MET A 1 70.06 7.20 -48.73
CA MET A 1 69.29 8.26 -49.43
C MET A 1 68.36 7.61 -50.43
N SER A 2 67.04 7.70 -50.24
CA SER A 2 66.05 7.46 -51.30
C SER A 2 64.74 8.13 -50.85
N LYS A 3 64.44 9.33 -51.35
CA LYS A 3 63.59 9.64 -52.52
C LYS A 3 62.12 9.27 -52.34
N ARG A 4 61.29 10.30 -52.51
CA ARG A 4 59.82 10.36 -52.50
C ARG A 4 59.22 9.83 -53.82
N LYS A 5 57.94 9.43 -53.72
CA LYS A 5 56.82 9.34 -54.72
C LYS A 5 56.71 8.07 -55.57
N PRO A 6 55.55 7.77 -56.22
CA PRO A 6 54.12 8.05 -55.94
C PRO A 6 53.13 6.88 -56.26
N HIS A 7 51.84 7.11 -55.94
CA HIS A 7 50.55 6.59 -56.48
C HIS A 7 50.44 5.26 -57.25
N GLU A 8 49.47 4.43 -56.84
CA GLU A 8 48.60 3.69 -57.75
C GLU A 8 47.14 3.78 -57.26
N GLU A 9 46.24 4.01 -58.21
CA GLU A 9 44.78 4.12 -58.05
C GLU A 9 44.17 2.73 -57.85
N GLN A 10 43.18 2.60 -56.95
CA GLN A 10 42.22 1.50 -57.02
C GLN A 10 40.88 1.92 -56.40
N GLU A 11 39.83 1.62 -57.15
CA GLU A 11 38.46 2.11 -57.04
C GLU A 11 37.80 1.73 -55.70
N LEU A 12 37.00 2.65 -55.15
CA LEU A 12 36.22 2.49 -53.91
C LEU A 12 35.18 1.37 -54.03
N PRO A 13 35.05 0.43 -53.08
CA PRO A 13 33.89 -0.44 -53.06
C PRO A 13 32.74 0.31 -52.38
N PHE A 14 31.77 0.73 -53.19
CA PHE A 14 30.44 1.22 -52.83
C PHE A 14 29.73 0.40 -51.72
N VAL A 15 30.17 -0.84 -51.51
CA VAL A 15 29.70 -1.75 -50.46
C VAL A 15 29.96 -1.20 -49.05
N ALA A 16 31.11 -0.58 -48.77
CA ALA A 16 31.39 -0.01 -47.44
C ALA A 16 30.53 1.24 -47.13
N LEU A 17 30.15 1.98 -48.18
CA LEU A 17 29.22 3.11 -48.05
C LEU A 17 27.77 2.60 -47.85
N MET A 18 27.37 1.54 -48.54
CA MET A 18 26.07 0.90 -48.31
C MET A 18 25.99 0.24 -46.92
N ASP A 19 27.07 -0.34 -46.41
CA ASP A 19 27.10 -0.94 -45.07
C ASP A 19 26.96 0.11 -43.96
N THR A 20 27.59 1.28 -44.13
CA THR A 20 27.44 2.41 -43.21
C THR A 20 26.06 3.07 -43.31
N MET A 21 25.47 3.18 -44.51
CA MET A 21 24.08 3.65 -44.65
C MET A 21 23.06 2.67 -44.07
N THR A 22 23.28 1.36 -44.18
CA THR A 22 22.35 0.35 -43.63
C THR A 22 22.45 0.28 -42.10
N ASN A 23 23.63 0.48 -41.52
CA ASN A 23 23.79 0.52 -40.06
C ASN A 23 23.19 1.80 -39.43
N VAL A 24 23.32 2.95 -40.10
CA VAL A 24 22.67 4.21 -39.66
C VAL A 24 21.15 4.13 -39.81
N VAL A 25 20.65 3.54 -40.90
CA VAL A 25 19.21 3.30 -41.08
C VAL A 25 18.70 2.26 -40.07
N GLY A 26 19.48 1.24 -39.74
CA GLY A 26 19.13 0.24 -38.72
C GLY A 26 19.00 0.85 -37.33
N VAL A 27 19.95 1.70 -36.92
CA VAL A 27 19.87 2.45 -35.65
C VAL A 27 18.68 3.40 -35.65
N LEU A 28 18.40 4.09 -36.77
CA LEU A 28 17.24 4.96 -36.88
C LEU A 28 15.92 4.19 -36.80
N ILE A 29 15.81 3.00 -37.40
CA ILE A 29 14.63 2.14 -37.29
C ILE A 29 14.46 1.65 -35.85
N ILE A 30 15.55 1.26 -35.17
CA ILE A 30 15.48 0.83 -33.76
C ILE A 30 15.05 1.99 -32.85
N VAL A 31 15.58 3.20 -33.07
CA VAL A 31 15.16 4.40 -32.33
C VAL A 31 13.71 4.76 -32.64
N LEU A 32 13.27 4.65 -33.91
CA LEU A 32 11.88 4.88 -34.30
C LEU A 32 10.93 3.85 -33.67
N VAL A 33 11.34 2.58 -33.59
CA VAL A 33 10.58 1.52 -32.89
C VAL A 33 10.60 1.76 -31.37
N MET A 34 11.70 2.23 -30.78
CA MET A 34 11.78 2.58 -29.36
C MET A 34 10.90 3.78 -29.01
N VAL A 35 10.87 4.80 -29.87
CA VAL A 35 9.97 5.95 -29.72
C VAL A 35 8.53 5.53 -29.97
N GLY A 36 8.26 4.65 -30.94
CA GLY A 36 6.95 4.06 -31.18
C GLY A 36 6.43 3.23 -29.99
N LEU A 37 7.29 2.44 -29.35
CA LEU A 37 6.98 1.68 -28.14
C LEU A 37 6.79 2.60 -26.93
N SER A 38 7.62 3.64 -26.79
CA SER A 38 7.48 4.63 -25.72
C SER A 38 6.23 5.49 -25.87
N VAL A 39 5.82 5.81 -27.11
CA VAL A 39 4.56 6.50 -27.42
C VAL A 39 3.37 5.56 -27.23
N ALA A 40 3.48 4.27 -27.59
CA ALA A 40 2.44 3.28 -27.32
C ALA A 40 2.22 3.05 -25.81
N ASP A 41 3.30 3.04 -25.02
CA ASP A 41 3.21 2.97 -23.56
C ASP A 41 2.70 4.29 -22.95
N ALA A 42 3.09 5.45 -23.48
CA ALA A 42 2.55 6.73 -23.06
C ALA A 42 1.06 6.87 -23.40
N VAL A 43 0.61 6.38 -24.57
CA VAL A 43 -0.81 6.34 -24.97
C VAL A 43 -1.58 5.33 -24.12
N LYS A 44 -1.02 4.15 -23.83
CA LYS A 44 -1.61 3.21 -22.86
C LYS A 44 -1.73 3.82 -21.48
N LYS A 45 -0.74 4.60 -21.03
CA LYS A 45 -0.74 5.26 -19.73
C LYS A 45 -1.75 6.40 -19.65
N VAL A 46 -1.88 7.20 -20.71
CA VAL A 46 -2.93 8.23 -20.83
C VAL A 46 -4.33 7.62 -20.92
N LEU A 47 -4.49 6.48 -21.60
CA LEU A 47 -5.75 5.73 -21.62
C LEU A 47 -6.06 5.03 -20.27
N SER A 48 -5.03 4.72 -19.47
CA SER A 48 -5.15 4.10 -18.15
C SER A 48 -5.39 5.11 -17.02
N ASP A 49 -5.09 6.40 -17.24
CA ASP A 49 -5.27 7.50 -16.29
C ASP A 49 -6.56 8.32 -16.53
N LEU A 50 -7.47 7.85 -17.40
CA LEU A 50 -8.82 8.39 -17.47
C LEU A 50 -9.60 8.01 -16.19
N PRO A 51 -10.37 8.93 -15.57
CA PRO A 51 -11.12 8.65 -14.35
C PRO A 51 -12.12 7.50 -14.58
N PRO A 52 -12.44 6.70 -13.54
CA PRO A 52 -13.39 5.61 -13.68
C PRO A 52 -14.76 6.16 -14.10
N VAL A 53 -15.24 5.66 -15.24
CA VAL A 53 -16.55 5.95 -15.85
C VAL A 53 -17.63 5.88 -14.78
N THR A 54 -18.34 6.99 -14.62
CA THR A 54 -19.46 7.11 -13.69
C THR A 54 -20.57 6.15 -14.13
N LYS A 55 -21.31 5.54 -13.18
CA LYS A 55 -22.29 4.47 -13.47
C LYS A 55 -23.34 4.82 -14.55
N GLU A 56 -23.56 6.11 -14.80
CA GLU A 56 -24.48 6.64 -15.81
C GLU A 56 -23.93 6.54 -17.24
N GLU A 57 -22.63 6.78 -17.43
CA GLU A 57 -21.98 6.68 -18.74
C GLU A 57 -21.80 5.22 -19.18
N PHE A 58 -21.58 4.30 -18.22
CA PHE A 58 -21.52 2.86 -18.51
C PHE A 58 -22.87 2.29 -18.99
N GLN A 59 -23.99 2.85 -18.51
CA GLN A 59 -25.33 2.47 -18.98
C GLN A 59 -25.65 3.01 -20.37
N GLN A 60 -25.19 4.23 -20.71
CA GLN A 60 -25.31 4.76 -22.07
C GLN A 60 -24.48 3.96 -23.07
N ILE A 61 -23.24 3.59 -22.70
CA ILE A 61 -22.38 2.77 -23.57
C ILE A 61 -22.98 1.36 -23.78
N GLN A 62 -23.59 0.74 -22.76
CA GLN A 62 -24.30 -0.53 -22.95
C GLN A 62 -25.53 -0.40 -23.88
N GLN A 63 -26.26 0.71 -23.81
CA GLN A 63 -27.41 0.95 -24.69
C GLN A 63 -26.99 1.22 -26.13
N ASP A 64 -25.82 1.83 -26.35
CA ASP A 64 -25.31 2.10 -27.69
C ASP A 64 -24.65 0.87 -28.33
N VAL A 65 -24.02 -0.01 -27.52
CA VAL A 65 -23.50 -1.30 -28.00
C VAL A 65 -24.63 -2.27 -28.39
N GLN A 66 -25.78 -2.24 -27.69
CA GLN A 66 -26.96 -3.04 -28.07
C GLN A 66 -27.65 -2.60 -29.37
N LYS A 67 -27.34 -1.39 -29.88
CA LYS A 67 -27.89 -0.87 -31.15
C LYS A 67 -27.02 -1.20 -32.36
N LEU A 68 -25.82 -1.75 -32.16
CA LEU A 68 -24.98 -2.19 -33.25
C LEU A 68 -25.42 -3.60 -33.68
N PRO A 69 -25.75 -3.84 -34.97
CA PRO A 69 -26.12 -5.17 -35.42
C PRO A 69 -24.93 -6.12 -35.30
N GLU A 70 -25.03 -7.07 -34.36
CA GLU A 70 -24.09 -8.16 -34.17
C GLU A 70 -24.16 -9.14 -35.36
N LYS A 71 -23.25 -8.95 -36.33
CA LYS A 71 -22.72 -9.88 -37.35
C LYS A 71 -22.78 -9.27 -38.75
N ILE A 72 -21.59 -9.06 -39.31
CA ILE A 72 -21.38 -8.77 -40.72
C ILE A 72 -21.38 -10.12 -41.44
N ASP A 73 -22.43 -10.41 -42.22
CA ASP A 73 -22.48 -11.59 -43.09
C ASP A 73 -21.45 -11.41 -44.24
N PRO A 74 -20.44 -12.29 -44.34
CA PRO A 74 -19.37 -12.14 -45.34
C PRO A 74 -19.85 -12.22 -46.80
N GLU A 75 -20.98 -12.86 -47.07
CA GLU A 75 -21.55 -12.96 -48.42
C GLU A 75 -22.06 -11.60 -48.97
N LYS A 76 -22.57 -10.71 -48.11
CA LYS A 76 -23.06 -9.40 -48.57
C LYS A 76 -21.93 -8.43 -48.92
N LEU A 77 -20.77 -8.59 -48.26
CA LEU A 77 -19.59 -7.77 -48.55
C LEU A 77 -18.97 -8.11 -49.91
N GLU A 78 -18.98 -9.39 -50.30
CA GLU A 78 -18.53 -9.83 -51.62
C GLU A 78 -19.51 -9.44 -52.74
N GLU A 79 -20.81 -9.42 -52.47
CA GLU A 79 -21.83 -8.93 -53.41
C GLU A 79 -21.69 -7.42 -53.67
N ASP A 80 -21.49 -6.63 -52.61
CA ASP A 80 -21.28 -5.18 -52.72
C ASP A 80 -19.96 -4.83 -53.43
N GLN A 81 -18.88 -5.61 -53.21
CA GLN A 81 -17.63 -5.44 -53.94
C GLN A 81 -17.78 -5.76 -55.43
N LYS A 82 -18.47 -6.86 -55.78
CA LYS A 82 -18.75 -7.19 -57.19
C LYS A 82 -19.64 -6.15 -57.87
N GLN A 83 -20.62 -5.60 -57.16
CA GLN A 83 -21.46 -4.51 -57.70
C GLN A 83 -20.67 -3.21 -57.87
N ALA A 84 -19.76 -2.88 -56.95
CA ALA A 84 -18.90 -1.72 -57.05
C ALA A 84 -17.91 -1.84 -58.23
N GLU A 85 -17.28 -2.99 -58.43
CA GLU A 85 -16.38 -3.24 -59.55
C GLU A 85 -17.11 -3.23 -60.91
N ALA A 86 -18.33 -3.77 -60.97
CA ALA A 86 -19.16 -3.74 -62.17
C ALA A 86 -19.58 -2.30 -62.54
N LYS A 87 -19.91 -1.47 -61.54
CA LYS A 87 -20.19 -0.04 -61.75
C LYS A 87 -18.94 0.72 -62.17
N LEU A 88 -17.77 0.43 -61.58
CA LEU A 88 -16.51 1.06 -61.96
C LEU A 88 -16.13 0.73 -63.41
N LYS A 89 -16.31 -0.53 -63.84
CA LYS A 89 -16.07 -0.93 -65.24
C LYS A 89 -17.01 -0.24 -66.22
N LYS A 90 -18.32 -0.12 -65.89
CA LYS A 90 -19.27 0.64 -66.71
C LYS A 90 -18.89 2.13 -66.81
N VAL A 91 -18.51 2.76 -65.70
CA VAL A 91 -18.11 4.17 -65.68
C VAL A 91 -16.81 4.38 -66.47
N VAL A 92 -15.86 3.42 -66.44
CA VAL A 92 -14.62 3.47 -67.23
C VAL A 92 -14.88 3.24 -68.73
N GLU A 93 -15.83 2.40 -69.12
CA GLU A 93 -16.26 2.24 -70.52
C GLU A 93 -17.03 3.47 -71.03
N GLU A 94 -17.90 4.06 -70.21
CA GLU A 94 -18.58 5.31 -70.53
C GLU A 94 -17.57 6.46 -70.67
N LEU A 95 -16.55 6.55 -69.81
CA LEU A 95 -15.48 7.56 -69.91
C LEU A 95 -14.55 7.37 -71.11
N LYS A 96 -14.44 6.16 -71.66
CA LYS A 96 -13.67 5.90 -72.90
C LYS A 96 -14.44 6.25 -74.18
N THR A 97 -15.75 6.43 -74.10
CA THR A 97 -16.62 6.76 -75.24
C THR A 97 -17.08 8.22 -75.25
N VAL A 98 -16.68 9.04 -74.27
CA VAL A 98 -16.87 10.50 -74.31
C VAL A 98 -15.86 11.12 -75.27
N ASP A 99 -16.21 11.08 -76.56
CA ASP A 99 -15.49 11.71 -77.65
C ASP A 99 -15.64 13.25 -77.56
N THR A 100 -14.51 13.94 -77.52
CA THR A 100 -14.37 15.40 -77.31
C THR A 100 -14.78 16.27 -78.50
N ALA A 101 -15.68 15.79 -79.37
CA ALA A 101 -16.16 16.50 -80.55
C ALA A 101 -17.63 16.99 -80.46
N ASP A 102 -18.45 16.46 -79.54
CA ASP A 102 -19.88 16.80 -79.45
C ASP A 102 -20.21 17.94 -78.46
N THR A 103 -19.25 18.39 -77.65
CA THR A 103 -19.43 19.50 -76.69
C THR A 103 -19.23 20.89 -77.30
N GLN A 104 -18.66 21.00 -78.51
CA GLN A 104 -18.54 22.28 -79.22
C GLN A 104 -19.80 22.64 -80.06
N ALA A 105 -20.72 21.69 -80.28
CA ALA A 105 -21.94 21.93 -81.07
C ALA A 105 -23.19 22.26 -80.23
N LYS A 106 -23.19 22.06 -78.91
CA LYS A 106 -24.33 22.38 -78.02
C LYS A 106 -24.26 23.75 -77.34
N VAL A 107 -23.29 24.60 -77.72
CA VAL A 107 -23.12 25.98 -77.20
C VAL A 107 -24.01 27.00 -77.94
N LYS A 108 -25.07 26.56 -78.63
CA LYS A 108 -25.97 27.48 -79.34
C LYS A 108 -27.42 27.24 -78.93
N PHE A 109 -27.89 28.17 -78.11
CA PHE A 109 -29.26 28.50 -77.73
C PHE A 109 -29.83 27.81 -76.47
N MET A 110 -30.33 28.67 -75.57
CA MET A 110 -31.10 28.43 -74.32
C MET A 110 -30.19 28.15 -73.10
N ASP A 111 -30.06 29.00 -72.07
CA ASP A 111 -31.09 29.81 -71.40
C ASP A 111 -30.42 30.95 -70.57
N LEU A 112 -30.47 32.20 -71.06
CA LEU A 112 -29.84 33.37 -70.39
C LEU A 112 -30.48 33.67 -69.01
N ASP A 113 -31.78 33.40 -68.86
CA ASP A 113 -32.52 33.62 -67.62
C ASP A 113 -32.07 32.67 -66.49
N ALA A 114 -31.69 31.44 -66.82
CA ALA A 114 -31.18 30.48 -65.85
C ALA A 114 -29.82 30.92 -65.27
N PHE A 115 -28.95 31.53 -66.10
CA PHE A 115 -27.68 32.09 -65.65
C PHE A 115 -27.86 33.37 -64.82
N GLN A 116 -28.85 34.21 -65.16
CA GLN A 116 -29.18 35.40 -64.37
C GLN A 116 -29.67 35.03 -62.97
N LYS A 117 -30.57 34.02 -62.87
CA LYS A 117 -31.00 33.47 -61.58
C LYS A 117 -29.85 32.84 -60.78
N GLN A 118 -28.95 32.10 -61.43
CA GLN A 118 -27.76 31.56 -60.75
C GLN A 118 -26.81 32.66 -60.27
N LEU A 119 -26.63 33.75 -61.03
CA LEU A 119 -25.80 34.88 -60.61
C LEU A 119 -26.40 35.62 -59.42
N ASP A 120 -27.71 35.83 -59.40
CA ASP A 120 -28.40 36.47 -58.28
C ASP A 120 -28.41 35.57 -57.03
N GLN A 121 -28.55 34.26 -57.21
CA GLN A 121 -28.48 33.29 -56.11
C GLN A 121 -27.06 33.21 -55.53
N ARG A 122 -26.03 33.14 -56.37
CA ARG A 122 -24.62 33.22 -55.91
C ARG A 122 -24.28 34.57 -55.29
N ARG A 123 -24.88 35.67 -55.75
CA ARG A 123 -24.72 36.99 -55.10
C ARG A 123 -25.32 36.99 -53.70
N LYS A 124 -26.53 36.44 -53.53
CA LYS A 124 -27.17 36.29 -52.21
C LYS A 124 -26.37 35.38 -51.28
N GLU A 125 -25.90 34.23 -51.76
CA GLU A 125 -25.03 33.32 -51.01
C GLU A 125 -23.70 33.99 -50.64
N ARG A 126 -23.09 34.76 -51.55
CA ARG A 126 -21.86 35.51 -51.26
C ARG A 126 -22.08 36.62 -50.23
N THR A 127 -23.23 37.31 -50.26
CA THR A 127 -23.56 38.31 -49.23
C THR A 127 -23.85 37.66 -47.87
N ALA A 128 -24.50 36.50 -47.85
CA ALA A 128 -24.74 35.74 -46.63
C ALA A 128 -23.42 35.21 -46.04
N SER A 129 -22.57 34.62 -46.87
CA SER A 129 -21.24 34.15 -46.47
C SER A 129 -20.35 35.29 -45.99
N LYS A 130 -20.37 36.47 -46.63
CA LYS A 130 -19.67 37.66 -46.13
C LYS A 130 -20.17 38.10 -44.74
N ALA A 131 -21.49 38.11 -44.55
CA ALA A 131 -22.06 38.46 -43.25
C ALA A 131 -21.69 37.44 -42.15
N GLU A 132 -21.57 36.16 -42.49
CA GLU A 132 -21.07 35.14 -41.55
C GLU A 132 -19.58 35.29 -41.28
N THR A 133 -18.75 35.56 -42.29
CA THR A 133 -17.32 35.79 -42.09
C THR A 133 -17.07 37.04 -41.25
N ASP A 134 -17.85 38.11 -41.45
CA ASP A 134 -17.72 39.33 -40.66
C ASP A 134 -18.11 39.09 -39.19
N LYS A 135 -19.13 38.24 -38.94
CA LYS A 135 -19.47 37.80 -37.57
C LYS A 135 -18.37 36.94 -36.95
N MET A 136 -17.78 36.02 -37.69
CA MET A 136 -16.66 35.20 -37.20
C MET A 136 -15.42 36.08 -36.91
N MET A 137 -15.14 37.08 -37.75
CA MET A 137 -14.06 38.02 -37.53
C MET A 137 -14.29 38.88 -36.28
N ALA A 138 -15.52 39.36 -36.07
CA ALA A 138 -15.88 40.09 -34.86
C ALA A 138 -15.76 39.22 -33.59
N GLU A 139 -16.12 37.94 -33.67
CA GLU A 139 -15.95 37.01 -32.54
C GLU A 139 -14.47 36.69 -32.29
N VAL A 140 -13.65 36.56 -33.34
CA VAL A 140 -12.20 36.40 -33.21
C VAL A 140 -11.57 37.63 -32.56
N GLU A 141 -11.99 38.84 -32.93
CA GLU A 141 -11.51 40.07 -32.28
C GLU A 141 -11.95 40.17 -30.83
N ARG A 142 -13.20 39.77 -30.52
CA ARG A 142 -13.69 39.67 -29.14
C ARG A 142 -12.89 38.64 -28.32
N LEU A 143 -12.61 37.47 -28.88
CA LEU A 143 -11.83 36.41 -28.23
C LEU A 143 -10.38 36.85 -28.02
N LYS A 144 -9.77 37.56 -28.96
CA LYS A 144 -8.45 38.20 -28.78
C LYS A 144 -8.49 39.22 -27.65
N ALA A 145 -9.50 40.08 -27.60
CA ALA A 145 -9.65 41.08 -26.53
C ALA A 145 -9.91 40.45 -25.16
N LEU A 146 -10.55 39.27 -25.09
CA LEU A 146 -10.70 38.50 -23.84
C LEU A 146 -9.40 37.80 -23.45
N LEU A 147 -8.66 37.26 -24.42
CA LEU A 147 -7.37 36.62 -24.17
C LEU A 147 -6.34 37.63 -23.65
N ASP A 148 -6.28 38.82 -24.24
CA ASP A 148 -5.42 39.93 -23.78
C ASP A 148 -5.79 40.43 -22.38
N LYS A 149 -7.06 40.28 -21.97
CA LYS A 149 -7.53 40.60 -20.62
C LYS A 149 -7.36 39.47 -19.61
N THR A 150 -6.88 38.30 -20.04
CA THR A 150 -6.66 37.18 -19.12
C THR A 150 -5.37 37.48 -18.33
N PRO A 151 -5.44 37.71 -17.00
CA PRO A 151 -4.25 38.02 -16.23
C PRO A 151 -3.28 36.85 -16.33
N VAL A 152 -2.04 37.12 -16.73
CA VAL A 152 -0.97 36.12 -16.69
C VAL A 152 -0.84 35.65 -15.25
N TYR A 153 -1.02 34.34 -15.01
CA TYR A 153 -0.75 33.73 -13.71
C TYR A 153 0.74 33.90 -13.40
N VAL A 154 1.07 34.93 -12.63
CA VAL A 154 2.38 35.05 -12.01
C VAL A 154 2.30 34.23 -10.73
N PRO A 155 2.96 33.05 -10.64
CA PRO A 155 3.04 32.35 -9.36
C PRO A 155 3.60 33.34 -8.34
N GLN A 156 3.01 33.37 -7.14
CA GLN A 156 3.55 34.18 -6.07
C GLN A 156 5.05 33.89 -5.95
N PRO A 157 5.90 34.93 -5.82
CA PRO A 157 7.34 34.72 -5.74
C PRO A 157 7.64 33.71 -4.62
N PRO A 158 8.54 32.73 -4.84
CA PRO A 158 8.85 31.73 -3.83
C PRO A 158 9.26 32.43 -2.54
N LYS A 159 8.49 32.22 -1.47
CA LYS A 159 8.85 32.68 -0.13
C LYS A 159 10.04 31.84 0.32
N TYR A 160 11.25 32.37 0.11
CA TYR A 160 12.48 31.74 0.57
C TYR A 160 12.52 31.77 2.10
N VAL A 161 12.02 30.71 2.74
CA VAL A 161 12.22 30.49 4.17
C VAL A 161 13.56 29.79 4.34
N ARG A 162 14.55 30.52 4.85
CA ARG A 162 15.78 29.90 5.33
C ARG A 162 15.43 29.14 6.60
N LEU A 163 15.40 27.80 6.52
CA LEU A 163 15.37 26.98 7.72
C LEU A 163 16.69 27.21 8.47
N PRO A 164 16.65 27.60 9.75
CA PRO A 164 17.85 27.62 10.60
C PRO A 164 18.46 26.22 10.68
N ASN A 165 19.77 26.15 10.92
CA ASN A 165 20.47 24.86 11.03
C ASN A 165 19.74 23.92 12.01
N PRO A 166 19.44 22.68 11.61
CA PRO A 166 18.79 21.72 12.50
C PRO A 166 19.67 21.53 13.74
N ARG A 167 19.07 21.66 14.92
CA ARG A 167 19.73 21.33 16.18
C ARG A 167 19.97 19.82 16.24
N ALA A 168 21.01 19.40 16.96
CA ALA A 168 21.35 17.99 17.11
C ALA A 168 20.14 17.19 17.64
N TYR A 169 19.82 16.10 16.94
CA TYR A 169 18.74 15.20 17.33
C TYR A 169 19.25 14.28 18.46
N PRO A 170 18.58 14.21 19.63
CA PRO A 170 19.00 13.34 20.72
C PRO A 170 19.02 11.86 20.32
N GLU A 171 19.89 11.04 20.93
CA GLU A 171 19.93 9.59 20.68
C GLU A 171 18.63 8.87 21.10
N LYS A 172 17.95 9.40 22.12
CA LYS A 172 16.67 8.90 22.65
C LYS A 172 15.66 10.06 22.73
N PRO A 173 15.06 10.47 21.62
CA PRO A 173 14.16 11.62 21.59
C PRO A 173 12.88 11.36 22.40
N ASP A 174 12.43 12.33 23.19
CA ASP A 174 11.05 12.41 23.67
C ASP A 174 10.24 13.26 22.68
N GLU A 175 9.50 12.59 21.82
CA GLU A 175 8.85 13.19 20.66
C GLU A 175 7.46 13.73 21.03
N THR A 176 7.29 15.05 20.96
CA THR A 176 5.98 15.69 21.03
C THR A 176 5.48 16.00 19.62
N ARG A 177 4.34 15.40 19.24
CA ARG A 177 3.75 15.60 17.91
C ARG A 177 2.85 16.83 17.91
N ILE A 178 2.97 17.65 16.86
CA ILE A 178 2.19 18.87 16.69
C ILE A 178 1.55 18.79 15.32
N LEU A 179 0.25 18.51 15.28
CA LEU A 179 -0.52 18.52 14.05
C LEU A 179 -0.70 19.97 13.60
N VAL A 180 -0.33 20.25 12.36
CA VAL A 180 -0.48 21.55 11.72
C VAL A 180 -1.57 21.44 10.66
N ALA A 181 -2.66 22.18 10.88
CA ALA A 181 -3.79 22.29 9.97
C ALA A 181 -3.94 23.73 9.47
N ARG A 182 -4.72 23.94 8.39
CA ARG A 182 -4.93 25.28 7.82
C ARG A 182 -5.42 26.31 8.85
N GLN A 183 -6.31 25.89 9.74
CA GLN A 183 -6.94 26.75 10.75
C GLN A 183 -6.07 27.03 12.00
N GLY A 184 -4.94 26.34 12.16
CA GLY A 184 -4.09 26.47 13.34
C GLY A 184 -3.33 25.20 13.69
N ILE A 185 -2.91 25.10 14.95
CA ILE A 185 -2.07 24.01 15.45
C ILE A 185 -2.76 23.23 16.56
N LEU A 186 -2.50 21.93 16.59
CA LEU A 186 -3.05 21.00 17.55
C LEU A 186 -1.92 20.14 18.13
N SER A 187 -1.57 20.38 19.39
CA SER A 187 -0.53 19.61 20.06
C SER A 187 -1.05 18.26 20.54
N PHE A 188 -0.32 17.19 20.26
CA PHE A 188 -0.58 15.85 20.76
C PHE A 188 0.68 15.26 21.42
N HIS A 189 0.64 15.12 22.74
CA HIS A 189 1.67 14.40 23.48
C HIS A 189 1.20 12.99 23.78
N GLN A 190 1.77 11.99 23.09
CA GLN A 190 1.31 10.61 23.18
C GLN A 190 1.40 10.05 24.61
N GLY A 191 2.53 10.24 25.30
CA GLY A 191 2.72 9.75 26.67
C GLY A 191 1.67 10.31 27.65
N LYS A 192 1.53 11.64 27.73
CA LYS A 192 0.54 12.31 28.57
C LYS A 192 -0.91 11.93 28.23
N PHE A 193 -1.20 11.66 26.96
CA PHE A 193 -2.52 11.21 26.53
C PHE A 193 -2.82 9.76 26.93
N LEU A 194 -1.85 8.86 26.73
CA LEU A 194 -2.03 7.44 27.03
C LEU A 194 -1.96 7.12 28.52
N GLN A 195 -1.15 7.84 29.30
CA GLN A 195 -0.89 7.49 30.70
C GLN A 195 -2.18 7.32 31.53
N PRO A 196 -3.16 8.24 31.51
CA PRO A 196 -4.39 8.06 32.28
C PRO A 196 -5.24 6.88 31.80
N ILE A 197 -5.17 6.55 30.50
CA ILE A 197 -5.85 5.39 29.93
C ILE A 197 -5.19 4.11 30.43
N LEU A 198 -3.86 4.03 30.35
CA LEU A 198 -3.08 2.87 30.81
C LEU A 198 -3.23 2.66 32.32
N ASP A 199 -3.19 3.72 33.13
CA ASP A 199 -3.44 3.65 34.57
C ASP A 199 -4.86 3.14 34.88
N GLY A 200 -5.84 3.58 34.09
CA GLY A 200 -7.21 3.09 34.17
C GLY A 200 -7.31 1.61 33.82
N MET A 201 -6.61 1.15 32.78
CA MET A 201 -6.57 -0.25 32.37
C MET A 201 -5.90 -1.12 33.42
N GLU A 202 -4.80 -0.67 34.03
CA GLU A 202 -4.07 -1.44 35.04
C GLU A 202 -4.93 -1.67 36.29
N LYS A 203 -5.70 -0.67 36.71
CA LYS A 203 -6.64 -0.80 37.84
C LYS A 203 -7.73 -1.85 37.62
N VAL A 204 -8.11 -2.12 36.38
CA VAL A 204 -9.17 -3.08 36.03
C VAL A 204 -8.63 -4.30 35.27
N LYS A 205 -7.31 -4.53 35.30
CA LYS A 205 -6.63 -5.52 34.48
C LYS A 205 -7.22 -6.92 34.56
N SER A 206 -7.55 -7.40 35.76
CA SER A 206 -8.19 -8.71 35.96
C SER A 206 -9.59 -8.82 35.34
N GLN A 207 -10.28 -7.69 35.15
CA GLN A 207 -11.60 -7.66 34.50
C GLN A 207 -11.49 -7.70 32.98
N LEU A 208 -10.31 -7.39 32.41
CA LEU A 208 -10.04 -7.39 30.97
C LEU A 208 -9.67 -8.78 30.45
N GLU A 209 -9.38 -9.73 31.33
CA GLU A 209 -9.10 -11.13 30.99
C GLU A 209 -10.35 -11.85 30.45
N TYR A 210 -10.12 -12.96 29.74
CA TYR A 210 -11.18 -13.79 29.21
C TYR A 210 -11.99 -14.44 30.33
N GLN A 211 -13.26 -14.07 30.48
CA GLN A 211 -14.20 -14.79 31.35
C GLN A 211 -14.89 -15.95 30.64
N LYS A 212 -15.14 -15.77 29.34
CA LYS A 212 -15.75 -16.78 28.47
C LYS A 212 -15.15 -16.63 27.08
N VAL A 213 -14.76 -17.74 26.48
CA VAL A 213 -14.16 -17.77 25.15
C VAL A 213 -15.20 -18.25 24.16
N GLU A 214 -15.49 -17.44 23.15
CA GLU A 214 -16.46 -17.78 22.10
C GLU A 214 -15.74 -18.20 20.82
N TYR A 215 -16.30 -19.19 20.11
CA TYR A 215 -15.72 -19.69 18.85
C TYR A 215 -15.86 -18.70 17.70
N ALA A 216 -16.99 -17.97 17.66
CA ALA A 216 -17.38 -17.16 16.50
C ALA A 216 -16.31 -16.15 16.02
N PRO A 217 -15.61 -15.40 16.90
CA PRO A 217 -14.55 -14.48 16.47
C PRO A 217 -13.36 -15.16 15.80
N PHE A 218 -13.12 -16.45 16.11
CA PHE A 218 -11.96 -17.22 15.62
C PHE A 218 -12.31 -18.19 14.49
N ALA A 219 -13.59 -18.37 14.19
CA ALA A 219 -14.06 -19.38 13.24
C ALA A 219 -13.30 -19.34 11.91
N LYS A 220 -13.23 -18.17 11.26
CA LYS A 220 -12.53 -18.01 9.97
C LYS A 220 -11.03 -18.33 10.05
N LEU A 221 -10.36 -17.93 11.13
CA LEU A 221 -8.94 -18.20 11.34
C LEU A 221 -8.71 -19.71 11.49
N LEU A 222 -9.48 -20.35 12.36
CA LEU A 222 -9.35 -21.77 12.65
C LEU A 222 -9.71 -22.63 11.44
N GLU A 223 -10.76 -22.28 10.72
CA GLU A 223 -11.18 -22.94 9.48
C GLU A 223 -10.11 -22.82 8.40
N GLY A 224 -9.49 -21.65 8.24
CA GLY A 224 -8.39 -21.46 7.29
C GLY A 224 -7.16 -22.32 7.59
N ILE A 225 -6.87 -22.55 8.87
CA ILE A 225 -5.70 -23.35 9.30
C ILE A 225 -6.00 -24.85 9.27
N LEU A 226 -7.12 -25.26 9.90
CA LEU A 226 -7.53 -26.65 10.11
C LEU A 226 -8.32 -27.24 8.93
N GLY A 227 -8.63 -26.41 7.93
CA GLY A 227 -9.16 -26.80 6.63
C GLY A 227 -10.69 -26.68 6.50
N ASN A 228 -11.46 -26.91 7.56
CA ASN A 228 -12.92 -26.76 7.54
C ASN A 228 -13.53 -26.55 8.93
N ALA A 229 -14.81 -26.18 8.98
CA ALA A 229 -15.54 -25.88 10.21
C ALA A 229 -15.67 -27.10 11.14
N GLY A 230 -15.84 -28.31 10.60
CA GLY A 230 -15.93 -29.52 11.42
C GLY A 230 -14.63 -29.84 12.16
N ALA A 231 -13.50 -29.72 11.46
CA ALA A 231 -12.17 -29.89 12.07
C ALA A 231 -11.89 -28.79 13.12
N ALA A 232 -12.25 -27.55 12.83
CA ALA A 232 -12.10 -26.43 13.76
C ALA A 232 -12.95 -26.59 15.04
N GLN A 233 -14.21 -27.01 14.91
CA GLN A 233 -15.07 -27.30 16.06
C GLN A 233 -14.57 -28.48 16.88
N LYS A 234 -14.03 -29.52 16.24
CA LYS A 234 -13.41 -30.65 16.94
C LYS A 234 -12.18 -30.24 17.75
N ALA A 235 -11.37 -29.32 17.23
CA ALA A 235 -10.17 -28.83 17.91
C ALA A 235 -10.47 -27.81 19.02
N TRP A 236 -11.62 -27.14 18.96
CA TRP A 236 -11.98 -26.04 19.85
C TRP A 236 -11.88 -26.36 21.36
N PRO A 237 -12.37 -27.51 21.87
CA PRO A 237 -12.29 -27.82 23.30
C PRO A 237 -10.86 -27.94 23.83
N ASP A 238 -9.90 -28.32 22.98
CA ASP A 238 -8.49 -28.46 23.34
C ASP A 238 -7.73 -27.13 23.26
N ILE A 239 -8.10 -26.27 22.31
CA ILE A 239 -7.42 -25.00 22.02
C ILE A 239 -7.93 -23.86 22.89
N ALA A 240 -9.26 -23.70 23.00
CA ALA A 240 -9.88 -22.56 23.68
C ALA A 240 -9.42 -22.33 25.13
N PRO A 241 -9.13 -23.38 25.94
CA PRO A 241 -8.66 -23.19 27.31
C PRO A 241 -7.27 -22.58 27.46
N LEU A 242 -6.55 -22.30 26.36
CA LEU A 242 -5.20 -21.72 26.36
C LEU A 242 -5.17 -20.29 25.75
N VAL A 243 -6.34 -19.73 25.46
CA VAL A 243 -6.49 -18.42 24.78
C VAL A 243 -5.94 -17.23 25.58
N ASP A 244 -5.79 -17.37 26.89
CA ASP A 244 -5.36 -16.32 27.81
C ASP A 244 -3.84 -16.16 27.86
N HIS A 245 -3.07 -17.08 27.28
CA HIS A 245 -1.60 -17.01 27.28
C HIS A 245 -0.95 -17.38 25.94
N VAL A 246 -1.70 -17.96 24.99
CA VAL A 246 -1.19 -18.34 23.67
C VAL A 246 -2.11 -17.84 22.56
N GLN A 247 -1.52 -17.31 21.48
CA GLN A 247 -2.28 -16.90 20.29
C GLN A 247 -2.96 -18.10 19.62
N MET A 248 -4.24 -17.94 19.27
CA MET A 248 -5.07 -19.01 18.68
C MET A 248 -4.50 -19.58 17.38
N GLU A 249 -3.87 -18.72 16.57
CA GLU A 249 -3.15 -19.12 15.36
C GLU A 249 -2.07 -20.19 15.64
N TYR A 250 -1.25 -19.96 16.67
CA TYR A 250 -0.15 -20.88 17.01
C TYR A 250 -0.65 -22.20 17.56
N LEU A 251 -1.72 -22.18 18.36
CA LEU A 251 -2.38 -23.38 18.86
C LEU A 251 -2.98 -24.20 17.71
N ALA A 252 -3.65 -23.55 16.76
CA ALA A 252 -4.25 -24.21 15.60
C ALA A 252 -3.19 -24.85 14.69
N LEU A 253 -2.08 -24.16 14.44
CA LEU A 253 -0.96 -24.70 13.68
C LEU A 253 -0.29 -25.89 14.39
N ALA A 254 -0.12 -25.82 15.70
CA ALA A 254 0.42 -26.93 16.50
C ALA A 254 -0.55 -28.13 16.54
N TYR A 255 -1.85 -27.89 16.70
CA TYR A 255 -2.89 -28.92 16.64
C TYR A 255 -2.85 -29.65 15.30
N LYS A 256 -2.77 -28.90 14.20
CA LYS A 256 -2.64 -29.45 12.85
C LYS A 256 -1.41 -30.32 12.69
N ALA A 257 -0.23 -29.82 13.10
CA ALA A 257 1.03 -30.54 13.00
C ALA A 257 1.02 -31.86 13.77
N LEU A 258 0.44 -31.88 14.98
CA LEU A 258 0.26 -33.11 15.75
C LEU A 258 -0.68 -34.11 15.04
N ALA A 259 -1.83 -33.62 14.57
CA ALA A 259 -2.83 -34.46 13.91
C ALA A 259 -2.29 -35.10 12.62
N GLU A 260 -1.60 -34.33 11.78
CA GLU A 260 -0.89 -34.82 10.58
C GLU A 260 0.25 -35.79 10.96
N GLY A 261 0.87 -35.55 12.11
CA GLY A 261 1.86 -36.42 12.72
C GLY A 261 1.30 -37.76 13.22
N GLY A 262 -0.02 -37.93 13.30
CA GLY A 262 -0.69 -39.12 13.84
C GLY A 262 -0.80 -39.12 15.38
N VAL A 263 -0.55 -37.98 16.02
CA VAL A 263 -0.68 -37.80 17.47
C VAL A 263 -2.00 -37.12 17.76
N GLN A 264 -2.80 -37.68 18.67
CA GLN A 264 -4.05 -37.03 19.12
C GLN A 264 -3.70 -35.78 19.94
N PRO A 265 -4.06 -34.57 19.47
CA PRO A 265 -3.80 -33.36 20.23
C PRO A 265 -4.70 -33.31 21.46
N THR A 266 -4.18 -32.81 22.57
CA THR A 266 -4.95 -32.58 23.81
C THR A 266 -4.56 -31.24 24.40
N LYS A 267 -5.44 -30.62 25.20
CA LYS A 267 -5.13 -29.39 25.95
C LYS A 267 -3.78 -29.48 26.69
N GLN A 268 -3.52 -30.58 27.40
CA GLN A 268 -2.30 -30.75 28.21
C GLN A 268 -1.05 -30.78 27.33
N LEU A 269 -1.11 -31.48 26.19
CA LEU A 269 0.00 -31.55 25.25
C LEU A 269 0.24 -30.19 24.57
N LEU A 270 -0.83 -29.48 24.18
CA LEU A 270 -0.70 -28.14 23.61
C LEU A 270 -0.11 -27.14 24.60
N GLY A 271 -0.49 -27.23 25.88
CA GLY A 271 0.12 -26.43 26.95
C GLY A 271 1.61 -26.74 27.12
N ALA A 272 1.98 -28.02 27.15
CA ALA A 272 3.39 -28.43 27.19
C ALA A 272 4.19 -27.92 25.98
N ILE A 273 3.60 -27.97 24.78
CA ILE A 273 4.20 -27.43 23.56
C ILE A 273 4.36 -25.91 23.65
N ALA A 274 3.41 -25.19 24.25
CA ALA A 274 3.51 -23.75 24.44
C ALA A 274 4.69 -23.38 25.33
N ASP A 275 4.82 -24.05 26.48
CA ASP A 275 5.95 -23.86 27.41
C ASP A 275 7.30 -24.17 26.73
N LEU A 276 7.38 -25.32 26.05
CA LEU A 276 8.58 -25.72 25.31
C LEU A 276 8.93 -24.75 24.17
N ALA A 277 7.94 -24.22 23.47
CA ALA A 277 8.16 -23.25 22.38
C ALA A 277 8.82 -21.96 22.88
N VAL A 278 8.43 -21.48 24.07
CA VAL A 278 9.05 -20.29 24.67
C VAL A 278 10.51 -20.57 25.02
N VAL A 279 10.79 -21.69 25.67
CA VAL A 279 12.15 -22.00 26.14
C VAL A 279 13.09 -22.37 24.98
N THR A 280 12.59 -23.07 23.96
CA THR A 280 13.35 -23.40 22.75
C THR A 280 13.47 -22.21 21.77
N ARG A 281 12.65 -21.16 21.95
CA ARG A 281 12.53 -20.01 21.05
C ARG A 281 12.17 -20.42 19.61
N LYS A 282 11.28 -21.41 19.48
CA LYS A 282 10.83 -21.96 18.19
C LYS A 282 9.32 -21.83 18.04
N PRO A 283 8.78 -21.79 16.81
CA PRO A 283 7.34 -21.81 16.59
C PRO A 283 6.70 -23.08 17.17
N MET A 284 5.53 -22.95 17.81
CA MET A 284 4.82 -24.09 18.41
C MET A 284 4.55 -25.23 17.42
N ALA A 285 4.24 -24.90 16.15
CA ALA A 285 4.05 -25.89 15.11
C ALA A 285 5.31 -26.74 14.83
N ALA A 286 6.49 -26.14 14.92
CA ALA A 286 7.76 -26.84 14.72
C ALA A 286 8.09 -27.74 15.91
N VAL A 287 7.77 -27.31 17.15
CA VAL A 287 7.88 -28.14 18.36
C VAL A 287 6.90 -29.32 18.30
N ALA A 288 5.66 -29.08 17.91
CA ALA A 288 4.63 -30.10 17.70
C ALA A 288 5.08 -31.16 16.68
N ASP A 289 5.59 -30.73 15.53
CA ASP A 289 6.13 -31.60 14.49
C ASP A 289 7.34 -32.42 15.01
N ALA A 290 8.27 -31.81 15.73
CA ALA A 290 9.40 -32.51 16.32
C ALA A 290 8.99 -33.58 17.36
N ILE A 291 7.98 -33.29 18.19
CA ILE A 291 7.41 -34.28 19.11
C ILE A 291 6.74 -35.40 18.33
N ALA A 292 5.96 -35.08 17.31
CA ALA A 292 5.29 -36.07 16.48
C ALA A 292 6.28 -36.98 15.74
N THR A 293 7.38 -36.45 15.20
CA THR A 293 8.43 -37.31 14.60
C THR A 293 9.16 -38.15 15.65
N ALA A 294 9.38 -37.61 16.84
CA ALA A 294 10.00 -38.36 17.93
C ALA A 294 9.16 -39.57 18.35
N THR A 295 7.82 -39.48 18.29
CA THR A 295 6.94 -40.65 18.53
C THR A 295 7.13 -41.79 17.53
N LYS A 296 7.72 -41.49 16.36
CA LYS A 296 8.07 -42.44 15.29
C LYS A 296 9.54 -42.89 15.37
N GLY A 297 10.27 -42.46 16.40
CA GLY A 297 11.68 -42.79 16.61
C GLY A 297 12.68 -41.79 15.99
N ASP A 298 12.21 -40.77 15.26
CA ASP A 298 13.08 -39.75 14.66
C ASP A 298 13.19 -38.52 15.57
N VAL A 299 14.35 -38.39 16.23
CA VAL A 299 14.68 -37.29 17.13
C VAL A 299 15.46 -36.16 16.46
N THR A 300 15.74 -36.23 15.15
CA THR A 300 16.58 -35.25 14.46
C THR A 300 15.99 -33.83 14.51
N LYS A 301 14.66 -33.71 14.35
CA LYS A 301 13.97 -32.42 14.47
C LYS A 301 14.04 -31.87 15.89
N TRP A 302 13.96 -32.72 16.90
CA TRP A 302 14.04 -32.32 18.31
C TRP A 302 15.42 -31.77 18.67
N VAL A 303 16.49 -32.44 18.23
CA VAL A 303 17.88 -31.97 18.45
C VAL A 303 18.14 -30.62 17.78
N LYS A 304 17.53 -30.35 16.60
CA LYS A 304 17.61 -29.05 15.93
C LYS A 304 16.91 -27.90 16.67
N MET A 305 16.16 -28.19 17.74
CA MET A 305 15.53 -27.17 18.58
C MET A 305 16.46 -26.62 19.66
N GLU A 306 17.75 -26.98 19.64
CA GLU A 306 18.77 -26.50 20.58
C GLU A 306 18.71 -24.98 20.79
N PRO A 307 18.39 -24.50 22.00
CA PRO A 307 18.34 -23.07 22.30
C PRO A 307 19.70 -22.47 22.66
N SER A 308 20.70 -23.27 23.03
CA SER A 308 22.04 -22.78 23.38
C SER A 308 22.79 -22.30 22.15
N ALA A 309 23.39 -21.12 22.25
CA ALA A 309 24.34 -20.64 21.25
C ALA A 309 25.73 -21.30 21.39
N ASP A 310 26.02 -21.94 22.53
CA ASP A 310 27.28 -22.62 22.80
C ASP A 310 27.18 -24.12 22.45
N PRO A 311 27.83 -24.58 21.36
CA PRO A 311 27.79 -25.98 20.95
C PRO A 311 28.46 -26.93 21.95
N ALA A 312 29.31 -26.43 22.87
CA ALA A 312 29.92 -27.24 23.92
C ALA A 312 28.96 -27.52 25.10
N LYS A 313 27.86 -26.77 25.22
CA LYS A 313 26.86 -26.88 26.28
C LYS A 313 25.44 -26.92 25.70
N PRO A 314 25.11 -27.95 24.90
CA PRO A 314 23.76 -28.08 24.36
C PRO A 314 22.79 -28.46 25.49
N VAL A 315 21.66 -27.76 25.52
CA VAL A 315 20.56 -28.02 26.44
C VAL A 315 19.80 -29.27 25.99
N ILE A 316 19.63 -29.48 24.69
CA ILE A 316 18.90 -30.61 24.12
C ILE A 316 19.89 -31.63 23.56
N LYS A 317 19.83 -32.86 24.07
CA LYS A 317 20.45 -34.02 23.43
C LYS A 317 19.41 -35.11 23.28
N ALA A 318 19.42 -35.80 22.15
CA ALA A 318 18.61 -37.00 21.99
C ALA A 318 19.28 -38.01 21.07
N SER A 319 19.15 -39.29 21.39
CA SER A 319 19.60 -40.38 20.53
C SER A 319 18.61 -41.54 20.60
N ALA A 320 18.37 -42.17 19.46
CA ALA A 320 17.53 -43.35 19.36
C ALA A 320 18.40 -44.56 19.01
N ALA A 321 18.38 -45.60 19.85
CA ALA A 321 19.11 -46.84 19.64
C ALA A 321 18.37 -48.01 20.30
N ASN A 322 18.41 -49.19 19.67
CA ASN A 322 17.87 -50.44 20.22
C ASN A 322 16.40 -50.36 20.71
N GLY A 323 15.54 -49.65 19.96
CA GLY A 323 14.12 -49.50 20.31
C GLY A 323 13.85 -48.58 21.50
N LYS A 324 14.86 -47.83 21.96
CA LYS A 324 14.77 -46.84 23.02
C LYS A 324 15.28 -45.49 22.56
N ILE A 325 14.84 -44.44 23.24
CA ILE A 325 15.25 -43.07 23.01
C ILE A 325 15.77 -42.52 24.32
N SER A 326 17.01 -42.05 24.32
CA SER A 326 17.56 -41.25 25.40
C SER A 326 17.34 -39.78 25.08
N PHE A 327 16.58 -39.09 25.91
CA PHE A 327 16.42 -37.64 25.84
C PHE A 327 17.20 -36.98 26.98
N SER A 328 17.76 -35.81 26.72
CA SER A 328 18.37 -34.96 27.74
C SER A 328 17.94 -33.51 27.59
N TRP A 329 17.71 -32.87 28.73
CA TRP A 329 17.46 -31.44 28.90
C TRP A 329 18.41 -30.87 29.96
N GLY A 330 19.46 -30.19 29.54
CA GLY A 330 20.55 -29.74 30.40
C GLY A 330 21.24 -30.92 31.07
N ALA A 331 21.17 -30.97 32.40
CA ALA A 331 21.70 -32.07 33.20
C ALA A 331 20.73 -33.25 33.38
N LEU A 332 19.45 -33.08 33.00
CA LEU A 332 18.46 -34.14 33.13
C LEU A 332 18.56 -35.08 31.93
N THR A 333 18.69 -36.38 32.18
CA THR A 333 18.68 -37.41 31.13
C THR A 333 17.65 -38.48 31.50
N GLN A 334 16.80 -38.85 30.54
CA GLN A 334 15.79 -39.88 30.71
C GLN A 334 15.76 -40.80 29.49
N GLU A 335 15.74 -42.10 29.74
CA GLU A 335 15.61 -43.12 28.71
C GLU A 335 14.16 -43.63 28.68
N VAL A 336 13.55 -43.62 27.50
CA VAL A 336 12.19 -44.10 27.27
C VAL A 336 12.15 -45.09 26.13
N LYS A 337 11.13 -45.94 26.10
CA LYS A 337 10.91 -46.82 24.94
C LYS A 337 10.49 -45.94 23.74
N ALA A 338 10.85 -46.35 22.53
CA ALA A 338 10.44 -45.67 21.29
C ALA A 338 8.96 -45.94 20.94
N THR A 339 8.05 -45.83 21.92
CA THR A 339 6.61 -45.94 21.71
C THR A 339 5.97 -44.56 21.80
N PRO A 340 4.89 -44.28 21.05
CA PRO A 340 4.22 -42.97 21.12
C PRO A 340 3.81 -42.59 22.54
N LYS A 341 3.33 -43.54 23.34
CA LYS A 341 2.90 -43.31 24.72
C LYS A 341 4.05 -42.85 25.61
N ASP A 342 5.19 -43.55 25.55
CA ASP A 342 6.34 -43.26 26.42
C ASP A 342 7.04 -41.96 26.01
N VAL A 343 7.11 -41.66 24.71
CA VAL A 343 7.66 -40.40 24.19
C VAL A 343 6.77 -39.22 24.57
N LEU A 344 5.45 -39.31 24.41
CA LEU A 344 4.53 -38.23 24.82
C LEU A 344 4.56 -38.01 26.34
N LYS A 345 4.69 -39.09 27.12
CA LYS A 345 4.87 -38.98 28.57
C LYS A 345 6.15 -38.22 28.92
N TYR A 346 7.27 -38.50 28.24
CA TYR A 346 8.51 -37.75 28.43
C TYR A 346 8.30 -36.23 28.23
N PHE A 347 7.70 -35.81 27.12
CA PHE A 347 7.50 -34.38 26.85
C PHE A 347 6.53 -33.71 27.83
N HIS A 348 5.52 -34.44 28.29
CA HIS A 348 4.64 -33.97 29.34
C HIS A 348 5.37 -33.81 30.68
N ASP A 349 6.24 -34.73 31.05
CA ASP A 349 7.02 -34.66 32.28
C ASP A 349 8.12 -33.58 32.18
N LEU A 350 8.72 -33.42 31.00
CA LEU A 350 9.67 -32.34 30.70
C LEU A 350 9.03 -30.96 30.88
N ALA A 351 7.80 -30.76 30.41
CA ALA A 351 7.08 -29.51 30.58
C ALA A 351 6.79 -29.16 32.05
N LYS A 352 6.93 -30.11 32.99
CA LYS A 352 6.80 -29.89 34.43
C LYS A 352 8.12 -29.58 35.14
N VAL A 353 9.23 -29.51 34.40
CA VAL A 353 10.50 -29.08 34.97
C VAL A 353 10.37 -27.59 35.36
N PRO A 354 10.81 -27.16 36.56
CA PRO A 354 10.61 -25.78 37.03
C PRO A 354 11.15 -24.68 36.10
N SER A 355 12.15 -24.98 35.26
CA SER A 355 12.68 -24.04 34.26
C SER A 355 11.82 -23.89 33.00
N ILE A 356 10.76 -24.70 32.86
CA ILE A 356 9.88 -24.79 31.69
C ILE A 356 8.42 -24.59 32.08
N GLU A 357 8.02 -25.14 33.23
CA GLU A 357 6.63 -25.18 33.66
C GLU A 357 6.00 -23.79 33.73
N ASN A 358 4.85 -23.62 33.08
CA ASN A 358 4.03 -22.40 33.10
C ASN A 358 4.75 -21.16 32.54
N VAL A 359 5.89 -21.31 31.86
CA VAL A 359 6.62 -20.17 31.28
C VAL A 359 5.76 -19.44 30.24
N SER A 360 4.89 -20.15 29.51
CA SER A 360 3.93 -19.53 28.59
C SER A 360 2.90 -18.65 29.31
N LYS A 361 2.53 -18.98 30.55
CA LYS A 361 1.55 -18.22 31.36
C LYS A 361 2.08 -16.91 31.91
N ALA A 362 3.38 -16.65 31.80
CA ALA A 362 3.94 -15.34 32.15
C ALA A 362 3.40 -14.21 31.24
N ARG A 363 2.87 -14.58 30.07
CA ARG A 363 2.20 -13.68 29.15
C ARG A 363 0.69 -13.77 29.35
N THR A 364 0.03 -12.62 29.40
CA THR A 364 -1.44 -12.52 29.46
C THR A 364 -1.96 -11.93 28.15
N ILE A 365 -2.94 -12.61 27.56
CA ILE A 365 -3.70 -12.16 26.40
C ILE A 365 -5.12 -11.84 26.88
N TYR A 366 -5.54 -10.60 26.64
CA TYR A 366 -6.78 -10.04 27.13
C TYR A 366 -7.91 -10.17 26.10
N ASP A 367 -9.13 -10.05 26.59
CA ASP A 367 -10.34 -10.01 25.77
C ASP A 367 -10.47 -8.64 25.08
N ALA A 368 -10.30 -8.65 23.76
CA ALA A 368 -10.44 -7.48 22.92
C ALA A 368 -11.79 -6.78 23.10
N THR A 369 -12.89 -7.51 23.29
CA THR A 369 -14.22 -6.90 23.42
C THR A 369 -14.34 -6.08 24.70
N ARG A 370 -13.72 -6.54 25.78
CA ARG A 370 -13.69 -5.87 27.08
C ARG A 370 -12.82 -4.63 27.06
N ILE A 371 -11.63 -4.74 26.48
CA ILE A 371 -10.74 -3.59 26.26
C ILE A 371 -11.47 -2.54 25.43
N MET A 372 -12.10 -2.95 24.32
CA MET A 372 -12.86 -2.03 23.46
C MET A 372 -14.01 -1.35 24.22
N ALA A 373 -14.76 -2.09 25.03
CA ALA A 373 -15.86 -1.53 25.83
C ALA A 373 -15.34 -0.50 26.85
N MET A 374 -14.23 -0.81 27.53
CA MET A 374 -13.60 0.08 28.50
C MET A 374 -13.06 1.35 27.82
N LEU A 375 -12.38 1.22 26.68
CA LEU A 375 -11.86 2.35 25.90
C LEU A 375 -12.98 3.21 25.30
N LYS A 376 -14.09 2.61 24.85
CA LYS A 376 -15.27 3.36 24.39
C LYS A 376 -15.88 4.18 25.52
N ARG A 377 -15.94 3.63 26.74
CA ARG A 377 -16.35 4.37 27.94
C ARG A 377 -15.36 5.47 28.30
N ALA A 378 -14.06 5.24 28.12
CA ALA A 378 -13.04 6.27 28.33
C ALA A 378 -13.16 7.40 27.30
N ALA A 379 -13.51 7.09 26.05
CA ALA A 379 -13.67 8.06 24.97
C ALA A 379 -14.82 9.06 25.23
N THR A 380 -15.84 8.68 25.99
CA THR A 380 -16.92 9.59 26.38
C THR A 380 -16.57 10.49 27.56
N SER A 381 -15.43 10.25 28.24
CA SER A 381 -14.98 11.07 29.36
C SER A 381 -14.50 12.45 28.87
N PRO A 382 -15.08 13.56 29.37
CA PRO A 382 -14.60 14.90 29.05
C PRO A 382 -13.15 15.15 29.49
N LEU A 383 -12.67 14.42 30.50
CA LEU A 383 -11.32 14.54 31.04
C LEU A 383 -10.25 13.95 30.12
N LEU A 384 -10.61 12.98 29.28
CA LEU A 384 -9.70 12.31 28.35
C LEU A 384 -9.85 12.83 26.92
N SER A 385 -11.05 13.32 26.58
CA SER A 385 -11.38 13.84 25.26
C SER A 385 -11.10 15.34 25.16
N GLY A 386 -9.83 15.74 25.35
CA GLY A 386 -9.38 17.13 25.20
C GLY A 386 -9.48 17.61 23.75
N SER A 387 -8.34 17.99 23.16
CA SER A 387 -8.27 18.43 21.75
C SER A 387 -8.60 17.34 20.72
N TYR A 388 -8.60 16.07 21.15
CA TYR A 388 -8.86 14.91 20.32
C TYR A 388 -10.02 14.09 20.90
N ALA A 389 -10.94 13.66 20.04
CA ALA A 389 -11.74 12.48 20.27
C ALA A 389 -10.94 11.25 19.84
N PHE A 390 -11.25 10.08 20.38
CA PHE A 390 -10.62 8.84 19.96
C PHE A 390 -11.62 7.71 19.86
N GLU A 391 -11.39 6.81 18.90
CA GLU A 391 -12.15 5.59 18.73
C GLU A 391 -11.20 4.39 18.78
N PRO A 392 -11.44 3.42 19.66
CA PRO A 392 -10.64 2.21 19.68
C PRO A 392 -10.99 1.31 18.49
N LYS A 393 -9.97 0.70 17.88
CA LYS A 393 -10.06 -0.18 16.71
C LYS A 393 -9.22 -1.42 16.94
N VAL A 394 -9.79 -2.57 16.60
CA VAL A 394 -9.08 -3.86 16.56
C VAL A 394 -8.86 -4.21 15.11
N LEU A 395 -7.60 -4.34 14.71
CA LEU A 395 -7.25 -4.87 13.39
C LEU A 395 -7.07 -6.39 13.50
N PRO A 396 -7.73 -7.21 12.65
CA PRO A 396 -7.72 -8.67 12.77
C PRO A 396 -6.33 -9.32 12.83
N THR A 397 -5.34 -8.69 12.21
CA THR A 397 -3.96 -9.20 12.09
C THR A 397 -3.03 -8.71 13.20
N LEU A 398 -3.43 -7.71 13.97
CA LEU A 398 -2.58 -7.10 15.00
C LEU A 398 -2.95 -7.60 16.39
N PRO A 399 -1.95 -7.87 17.26
CA PRO A 399 -2.19 -8.38 18.61
C PRO A 399 -2.40 -7.25 19.64
N TYR A 400 -2.85 -6.07 19.21
CA TYR A 400 -3.07 -4.91 20.09
C TYR A 400 -4.22 -4.04 19.57
N VAL A 401 -4.79 -3.24 20.48
CA VAL A 401 -5.80 -2.24 20.14
C VAL A 401 -5.14 -0.95 19.69
N GLN A 402 -5.69 -0.32 18.65
CA GLN A 402 -5.30 1.01 18.19
C GLN A 402 -6.36 2.03 18.58
N LEU A 403 -5.94 3.24 18.91
CA LEU A 403 -6.81 4.40 19.07
C LEU A 403 -6.68 5.26 17.82
N ALA A 404 -7.76 5.38 17.05
CA ALA A 404 -7.86 6.35 15.97
C ALA A 404 -8.27 7.70 16.57
N LEU A 405 -7.43 8.71 16.39
CA LEU A 405 -7.63 10.05 16.95
C LEU A 405 -8.27 10.96 15.90
N THR A 406 -9.32 11.67 16.31
CA THR A 406 -10.01 12.66 15.49
C THR A 406 -9.94 14.02 16.20
N PRO A 407 -9.30 15.04 15.61
CA PRO A 407 -9.36 16.42 16.08
C PRO A 407 -10.80 16.89 16.29
N LYS A 408 -11.09 17.50 17.44
CA LYS A 408 -12.40 18.12 17.68
C LYS A 408 -12.47 19.51 17.00
N GLY A 409 -13.65 19.89 16.53
CA GLY A 409 -13.90 21.25 16.00
C GLY A 409 -13.64 22.30 17.09
N GLY A 410 -12.83 23.31 16.79
CA GLY A 410 -12.37 24.30 17.78
C GLY A 410 -11.30 23.77 18.75
N GLY A 411 -10.86 22.52 18.61
CA GLY A 411 -9.68 22.02 19.27
C GLY A 411 -8.44 22.67 18.66
N GLY A 412 -7.56 23.19 19.51
CA GLY A 412 -6.26 23.74 19.11
C GLY A 412 -6.17 25.25 19.27
N GLU A 413 -5.08 25.79 18.76
CA GLU A 413 -4.78 27.22 18.84
C GLU A 413 -4.70 27.79 17.41
N SER A 414 -5.41 28.90 17.16
CA SER A 414 -5.38 29.55 15.85
C SER A 414 -4.01 30.18 15.55
N VAL A 415 -3.79 30.55 14.29
CA VAL A 415 -2.55 31.21 13.85
C VAL A 415 -2.30 32.53 14.60
N GLU A 416 -3.36 33.25 14.95
CA GLU A 416 -3.29 34.51 15.71
C GLU A 416 -3.04 34.24 17.20
N ALA A 417 -3.69 33.22 17.76
CA ALA A 417 -3.57 32.86 19.16
C ALA A 417 -2.17 32.31 19.48
N MET A 418 -1.57 31.50 18.59
CA MET A 418 -0.25 30.91 18.83
C MET A 418 0.87 31.94 18.93
N LYS A 419 0.67 33.12 18.32
CA LYS A 419 1.61 34.26 18.36
C LYS A 419 1.58 35.03 19.67
N GLN A 420 0.55 34.84 20.49
CA GLN A 420 0.44 35.53 21.78
C GLN A 420 1.52 35.02 22.75
N PRO A 421 2.21 35.90 23.52
CA PRO A 421 3.33 35.49 24.38
C PRO A 421 3.02 34.39 25.43
N ASN A 422 1.75 34.24 25.79
CA ASN A 422 1.24 33.26 26.77
C ASN A 422 0.43 32.13 26.11
N SER A 423 0.58 31.95 24.80
CA SER A 423 -0.10 30.90 24.03
C SER A 423 0.19 29.51 24.61
N ALA A 424 -0.77 28.59 24.44
CA ALA A 424 -0.59 27.21 24.88
C ALA A 424 0.57 26.55 24.13
N TYR A 425 0.73 26.92 22.85
CA TYR A 425 1.84 26.48 22.01
C TYR A 425 3.21 26.94 22.49
N ILE A 426 3.39 28.22 22.83
CA ILE A 426 4.69 28.71 23.31
C ILE A 426 5.05 28.05 24.65
N ARG A 427 4.05 27.82 25.53
CA ARG A 427 4.27 27.06 26.78
C ARG A 427 4.72 25.63 26.49
N LEU A 428 4.05 24.94 25.58
CA LEU A 428 4.45 23.60 25.14
C LEU A 428 5.88 23.58 24.60
N LEU A 429 6.26 24.53 23.75
CA LEU A 429 7.61 24.64 23.22
C LEU A 429 8.65 24.87 24.32
N ARG A 430 8.33 25.67 25.34
CA ARG A 430 9.20 25.85 26.52
C ARG A 430 9.35 24.57 27.32
N ASP A 431 8.28 23.79 27.47
CA ASP A 431 8.31 22.49 28.15
C ASP A 431 9.20 21.50 27.38
N ILE A 432 9.04 21.42 26.04
CA ILE A 432 9.88 20.57 25.18
C ILE A 432 11.36 21.00 25.28
N LYS A 433 11.64 22.31 25.28
CA LYS A 433 13.00 22.84 25.44
C LYS A 433 13.62 22.49 26.79
N ALA A 434 12.82 22.43 27.84
CA ALA A 434 13.29 22.12 29.18
C ALA A 434 13.73 20.65 29.32
N ASP A 435 13.22 19.76 28.46
CA ASP A 435 13.66 18.37 28.36
C ASP A 435 14.93 18.27 27.50
N PRO A 436 16.06 17.75 28.03
CA PRO A 436 17.26 17.48 27.25
C PRO A 436 17.06 16.58 26.02
N ASN A 437 16.02 15.73 26.04
CA ASN A 437 15.66 14.83 24.96
C ASN A 437 14.44 15.31 24.15
N GLY A 438 13.85 16.45 24.50
CA GLY A 438 12.60 16.91 23.91
C GLY A 438 12.75 17.32 22.44
N VAL A 439 11.90 16.75 21.58
CA VAL A 439 11.84 17.07 20.15
C VAL A 439 10.40 17.37 19.72
N ALA A 440 10.21 18.47 18.98
CA ALA A 440 8.94 18.80 18.36
C ALA A 440 8.85 18.19 16.95
N ILE A 441 7.83 17.36 16.70
CA ILE A 441 7.54 16.78 15.37
C ILE A 441 6.30 17.45 14.79
N PHE A 442 6.49 18.29 13.78
CA PHE A 442 5.40 18.94 13.06
C PHE A 442 4.79 18.01 12.03
N GLN A 443 3.56 17.56 12.25
CA GLN A 443 2.81 16.77 11.29
C GLN A 443 1.95 17.69 10.43
N VAL A 444 2.39 17.96 9.20
CA VAL A 444 1.84 19.03 8.35
C VAL A 444 0.84 18.46 7.35
N MET A 445 -0.40 18.98 7.39
CA MET A 445 -1.43 18.65 6.40
C MET A 445 -1.17 19.35 5.06
N LYS A 446 -1.68 18.78 3.95
CA LYS A 446 -1.50 19.27 2.57
C LYS A 446 -1.73 20.79 2.39
N ASP A 447 -2.71 21.36 3.11
CA ASP A 447 -3.16 22.74 2.99
C ASP A 447 -2.67 23.66 4.13
N ALA A 448 -1.71 23.19 4.94
CA ALA A 448 -1.30 23.84 6.19
C ALA A 448 0.14 24.39 6.19
N PHE A 449 0.78 24.51 5.03
CA PHE A 449 2.17 24.95 4.92
C PHE A 449 2.41 26.35 5.48
N ASP A 450 1.51 27.32 5.22
CA ASP A 450 1.66 28.68 5.76
C ASP A 450 1.63 28.69 7.29
N THR A 451 0.69 27.94 7.88
CA THR A 451 0.59 27.75 9.32
C THR A 451 1.86 27.08 9.88
N TYR A 452 2.40 26.08 9.18
CA TYR A 452 3.63 25.41 9.57
C TYR A 452 4.82 26.36 9.62
N LEU A 453 4.99 27.21 8.61
CA LEU A 453 6.12 28.15 8.56
C LEU A 453 6.09 29.14 9.73
N GLU A 454 4.90 29.64 10.07
CA GLU A 454 4.72 30.53 11.22
C GLU A 454 4.97 29.78 12.55
N ALA A 455 4.44 28.57 12.70
CA ALA A 455 4.68 27.74 13.89
C ALA A 455 6.17 27.37 14.06
N ARG A 456 6.85 27.04 12.95
CA ARG A 456 8.27 26.69 12.92
C ARG A 456 9.15 27.87 13.34
N LYS A 457 8.83 29.07 12.86
CA LYS A 457 9.52 30.31 13.25
C LYS A 457 9.47 30.53 14.76
N ILE A 458 8.29 30.38 15.37
CA ILE A 458 8.12 30.51 16.82
C ILE A 458 8.94 29.42 17.56
N ALA A 459 8.95 28.18 17.06
CA ALA A 459 9.75 27.10 17.65
C ALA A 459 11.26 27.37 17.60
N ASP A 460 11.73 28.01 16.52
CA ASP A 460 13.12 28.46 16.40
C ASP A 460 13.46 29.60 17.37
N ASP A 461 12.57 30.58 17.52
CA ASP A 461 12.72 31.69 18.46
C ASP A 461 12.78 31.18 19.91
N VAL A 462 11.99 30.15 20.25
CA VAL A 462 12.08 29.47 21.55
C VAL A 462 13.36 28.65 21.66
N GLY A 463 13.82 28.07 20.56
CA GLY A 463 15.06 27.28 20.46
C GLY A 463 14.86 25.77 20.68
N VAL A 464 13.71 25.24 20.26
CA VAL A 464 13.36 23.81 20.36
C VAL A 464 13.99 23.01 19.21
N ALA A 465 14.47 21.80 19.48
CA ALA A 465 14.84 20.87 18.42
C ALA A 465 13.57 20.39 17.70
N ALA A 466 13.47 20.60 16.39
CA ALA A 466 12.25 20.29 15.66
C ALA A 466 12.51 19.61 14.31
N THR A 467 11.61 18.72 13.95
CA THR A 467 11.53 18.06 12.64
C THR A 467 10.09 18.11 12.13
N TRP A 468 9.85 17.68 10.90
CA TRP A 468 8.52 17.67 10.31
C TRP A 468 8.26 16.38 9.54
N ASP A 469 6.98 16.05 9.41
CA ASP A 469 6.46 14.93 8.67
C ASP A 469 5.23 15.37 7.88
N PHE A 470 5.07 14.87 6.66
CA PHE A 470 3.97 15.25 5.78
C PHE A 470 2.81 14.27 5.90
N LEU A 471 1.65 14.77 6.33
CA LEU A 471 0.43 13.97 6.39
C LEU A 471 -0.42 14.23 5.15
N ALA A 472 -0.37 13.27 4.21
CA ALA A 472 -1.23 13.28 3.03
C ALA A 472 -2.72 13.12 3.39
N LYS A 473 -3.01 12.42 4.50
CA LYS A 473 -4.34 12.25 5.09
C LYS A 473 -4.22 12.33 6.61
N LEU A 474 -5.29 12.75 7.27
CA LEU A 474 -5.39 12.81 8.72
C LEU A 474 -5.63 11.39 9.27
N ASP A 475 -4.56 10.61 9.36
CA ASP A 475 -4.57 9.27 9.95
C ASP A 475 -3.68 9.23 11.19
N LEU A 476 -4.25 9.72 12.30
CA LEU A 476 -3.58 9.72 13.59
C LEU A 476 -4.00 8.47 14.35
N THR A 477 -3.10 7.49 14.42
CA THR A 477 -3.32 6.27 15.20
C THR A 477 -2.28 6.12 16.29
N VAL A 478 -2.72 5.62 17.44
CA VAL A 478 -1.86 5.34 18.60
C VAL A 478 -2.08 3.92 19.05
N ASN A 479 -1.00 3.17 19.24
CA ASN A 479 -1.09 1.78 19.70
C ASN A 479 -1.15 1.73 21.23
N ILE A 480 -2.03 0.88 21.77
CA ILE A 480 -2.03 0.54 23.19
C ILE A 480 -1.06 -0.62 23.39
N THR A 481 0.11 -0.31 23.92
CA THR A 481 1.16 -1.29 24.23
C THR A 481 0.96 -1.89 25.61
N GLY A 482 1.41 -3.12 25.83
CA GLY A 482 1.33 -3.82 27.13
C GLY A 482 0.05 -4.60 27.39
N TYR A 483 -0.98 -4.42 26.55
CA TYR A 483 -2.23 -5.19 26.59
C TYR A 483 -2.40 -5.96 25.28
N GLU A 484 -1.92 -7.18 25.28
CA GLU A 484 -2.02 -8.04 24.12
C GLU A 484 -3.42 -8.61 23.96
N ILE A 485 -3.90 -8.69 22.71
CA ILE A 485 -5.17 -9.33 22.35
C ILE A 485 -4.96 -10.45 21.34
N GLN A 486 -5.95 -11.31 21.19
CA GLN A 486 -5.94 -12.35 20.16
C GLN A 486 -6.07 -11.76 18.75
N ARG A 487 -5.30 -12.32 17.82
CA ARG A 487 -5.53 -12.13 16.39
C ARG A 487 -6.72 -12.96 15.94
N THR A 488 -7.50 -12.41 15.00
CA THR A 488 -8.63 -13.10 14.36
C THR A 488 -8.39 -13.37 12.87
N ALA A 489 -7.24 -12.92 12.35
CA ALA A 489 -6.72 -13.25 11.03
C ALA A 489 -5.25 -13.68 11.14
N PRO A 490 -4.75 -14.48 10.17
CA PRO A 490 -3.37 -14.93 10.17
C PRO A 490 -2.38 -13.77 10.24
N THR A 491 -1.21 -14.05 10.82
CA THR A 491 -0.12 -13.08 10.84
C THR A 491 0.33 -12.82 9.39
N PRO A 492 0.40 -11.55 8.93
CA PRO A 492 0.87 -11.26 7.58
C PRO A 492 2.29 -11.80 7.39
N PRO A 493 2.62 -12.39 6.22
CA PRO A 493 3.99 -12.80 5.95
C PRO A 493 4.89 -11.57 6.02
N PRO A 494 6.13 -11.71 6.54
CA PRO A 494 7.09 -10.61 6.50
C PRO A 494 7.23 -10.12 5.05
N PRO A 495 7.33 -8.80 4.82
CA PRO A 495 7.52 -8.28 3.47
C PRO A 495 8.74 -8.98 2.86
N ALA A 496 8.55 -9.54 1.67
CA ALA A 496 9.66 -10.15 0.94
C ALA A 496 10.78 -9.10 0.82
N PRO A 497 12.06 -9.50 0.94
CA PRO A 497 13.16 -8.61 0.61
C PRO A 497 13.00 -8.23 -0.87
N ASN A 498 12.42 -7.06 -1.14
CA ASN A 498 12.08 -6.62 -2.49
C ASN A 498 13.36 -6.41 -3.30
N GLY A 499 13.56 -7.26 -4.30
CA GLY A 499 14.57 -7.12 -5.36
C GLY A 499 14.12 -6.25 -6.54
N THR A 500 13.15 -5.35 -6.34
CA THR A 500 12.67 -4.42 -7.38
C THR A 500 12.94 -2.99 -6.97
N ALA A 501 13.61 -2.26 -7.87
CA ALA A 501 14.05 -0.88 -7.70
C ALA A 501 12.91 0.01 -7.17
N PRO A 502 13.20 0.95 -6.26
CA PRO A 502 12.16 1.72 -5.61
C PRO A 502 11.43 2.58 -6.63
N ALA A 503 10.11 2.46 -6.67
CA ALA A 503 9.26 3.61 -7.01
C ALA A 503 9.80 4.80 -6.21
N VAL A 504 9.83 6.00 -6.81
CA VAL A 504 10.29 7.21 -6.13
C VAL A 504 9.34 7.49 -4.96
N ILE A 505 9.61 6.86 -3.82
CA ILE A 505 9.05 7.19 -2.52
C ILE A 505 9.91 8.38 -2.09
N ILE A 506 9.29 9.54 -1.93
CA ILE A 506 9.93 10.66 -1.25
C ILE A 506 10.25 10.15 0.15
N ALA A 507 11.53 9.90 0.41
CA ALA A 507 11.97 9.44 1.71
C ALA A 507 11.56 10.49 2.77
N PRO A 508 11.04 10.07 3.93
CA PRO A 508 10.90 10.99 5.05
C PRO A 508 12.27 11.62 5.35
N PRO A 509 12.32 12.88 5.82
CA PRO A 509 13.58 13.56 6.09
C PRO A 509 14.49 12.68 6.97
N LYS A 510 15.76 12.54 6.56
CA LYS A 510 16.73 11.65 7.20
C LYS A 510 16.77 11.89 8.71
N ARG A 511 16.68 10.81 9.51
CA ARG A 511 16.85 10.80 10.97
C ARG A 511 18.33 10.76 11.38
N SER A 512 19.17 11.47 10.64
CA SER A 512 20.58 11.69 10.95
C SER A 512 21.03 12.97 10.26
N LEU A 513 21.98 13.67 10.86
CA LEU A 513 22.73 14.72 10.18
C LEU A 513 23.58 14.07 9.07
N ASP A 514 23.61 14.69 7.89
CA ASP A 514 24.71 14.49 6.92
C ASP A 514 25.96 15.24 7.44
#